data_AF-A0A399WI43-F1
#
_entry.id   AF-A0A399WI43-F1
#
_cell.length_a   1.000
_cell.length_b   1.000
_cell.length_c   1.000
_cell.angle_alpha   90.00
_cell.angle_beta   90.00
_cell.angle_gamma   90.00
#
_symmetry.space_group_name_H-M   'P 1'
#
loop_
_entity.id
_entity.type
_entity.pdbx_description
1 polymer ?
#
loop_
_entity_poly.entity_id
_entity_poly.type
_entity_poly.pdbx_seq_one_letter_code
_entity_poly.pdbx_strand_id
1 'polypeptide(L)'
;MFADANELFESLKNADQSAQEGVDKQRGRVEELKKRLSKDASSDAKSLLSLADYLVKKSVWAIGGDGWGYDIGYGGVDHVLASGENIKLLIMDTEVYSNTGGQMSKTTVY
;
A
#
# COMPACT_ATOMS: atom_id res chain seq x y z
N MET A 1 12.49 24.25 23.87
CA MET A 1 13.08 22.93 23.56
C MET A 1 12.03 21.88 23.17
N PHE A 2 10.81 21.89 23.74
CA PHE A 2 9.72 20.96 23.35
C PHE A 2 8.84 21.41 22.17
N ALA A 3 8.95 22.66 21.72
CA ALA A 3 8.12 23.20 20.63
C ALA A 3 8.28 22.42 19.33
N ASP A 4 9.53 22.14 18.94
CA ASP A 4 9.86 21.38 17.73
C ASP A 4 9.36 19.91 17.78
N ALA A 5 9.32 19.29 18.96
CA ALA A 5 8.76 17.95 19.12
C ALA A 5 7.22 17.94 18.97
N ASN A 6 6.54 18.95 19.54
CA ASN A 6 5.11 19.12 19.38
C ASN A 6 4.72 19.45 17.93
N GLU A 7 5.51 20.26 17.24
CA GLU A 7 5.31 20.57 15.82
C GLU A 7 5.41 19.30 14.96
N LEU A 8 6.43 18.47 15.20
CA LEU A 8 6.56 17.18 14.50
C LEU A 8 5.35 16.28 14.78
N PHE A 9 4.93 16.18 16.04
CA PHE A 9 3.75 15.39 16.43
C PHE A 9 2.47 15.86 15.72
N GLU A 10 2.17 17.15 15.76
CA GLU A 10 0.98 17.71 15.11
C GLU A 10 1.04 17.53 13.58
N SER A 11 2.24 17.65 12.99
CA SER A 11 2.42 17.44 11.55
C SER A 11 2.26 15.97 11.11
N LEU A 12 2.60 15.01 11.98
CA LEU A 12 2.41 13.58 11.75
C LEU A 12 0.94 13.17 11.90
N LYS A 13 0.27 13.71 12.94
CA LYS A 13 -1.10 13.40 13.30
C LYS A 13 -2.12 13.93 12.28
N ASN A 14 -1.93 15.17 11.82
CA ASN A 14 -2.87 15.84 10.92
C ASN A 14 -2.44 15.76 9.44
N ALA A 15 -1.54 14.83 9.11
CA ALA A 15 -1.03 14.66 7.76
C ALA A 15 -2.12 14.20 6.79
N ASP A 16 -2.40 15.00 5.76
CA ASP A 16 -3.17 14.52 4.61
C ASP A 16 -2.32 13.55 3.76
N GLN A 17 -2.85 12.34 3.57
CA GLN A 17 -2.25 11.24 2.82
C GLN A 17 -3.20 10.76 1.70
N SER A 18 -4.13 11.61 1.25
CA SER A 18 -5.08 11.33 0.17
C SER A 18 -4.41 11.21 -1.20
N ALA A 19 -3.32 11.95 -1.42
CA ALA A 19 -2.54 11.95 -2.65
C ALA A 19 -1.11 11.42 -2.42
N GLN A 20 -0.47 10.98 -3.51
CA GLN A 20 0.89 10.42 -3.48
C GLN A 20 1.90 11.41 -2.86
N GLU A 21 1.81 12.70 -3.19
CA GLU A 21 2.67 13.74 -2.61
C GLU A 21 2.54 13.82 -1.08
N GLY A 22 1.31 13.68 -0.54
CA GLY A 22 1.05 13.68 0.90
C GLY A 22 1.67 12.47 1.60
N VAL A 23 1.57 11.29 0.97
CA VAL A 23 2.20 10.06 1.45
C VAL A 23 3.73 10.20 1.48
N ASP A 24 4.33 10.80 0.44
CA ASP A 24 5.78 10.99 0.38
C ASP A 24 6.28 12.00 1.42
N LYS A 25 5.53 13.08 1.64
CA LYS A 25 5.80 14.01 2.76
C LYS A 25 5.69 13.29 4.11
N GLN A 26 4.69 12.43 4.29
CA GLN A 26 4.54 11.66 5.53
C GLN A 26 5.71 10.69 5.75
N ARG A 27 6.20 10.01 4.71
CA ARG A 27 7.42 9.18 4.80
C ARG A 27 8.60 9.99 5.31
N GLY A 28 8.80 11.21 4.80
CA GLY A 28 9.84 12.12 5.29
C GLY A 28 9.71 12.44 6.79
N ARG A 29 8.48 12.74 7.27
CA ARG A 29 8.23 12.99 8.71
C ARG A 29 8.48 11.76 9.57
N VAL A 30 8.09 10.58 9.09
CA VAL A 30 8.31 9.31 9.79
C VAL A 30 9.80 8.98 9.88
N GLU A 31 10.58 9.23 8.83
CA GLU A 31 12.04 9.07 8.89
C GLU A 31 12.68 10.02 9.89
N GLU A 32 12.21 11.27 9.98
CA GLU A 32 12.66 12.20 11.02
C GLU A 32 12.26 11.72 12.43
N LEU A 33 11.05 11.20 12.61
CA LEU A 33 10.61 10.57 13.86
C LEU A 33 11.55 9.43 14.26
N LYS A 34 11.84 8.49 13.35
CA LYS A 34 12.74 7.36 13.60
C LYS A 34 14.14 7.81 14.02
N LYS A 35 14.70 8.84 13.37
CA LYS A 35 16.01 9.41 13.73
C LYS A 35 16.05 10.00 15.14
N ARG A 36 14.92 10.52 15.63
CA ARG A 36 14.80 11.04 16.99
C ARG A 36 14.63 9.91 17.99
N LEU A 37 13.76 8.94 17.69
CA LEU A 37 13.51 7.78 18.54
C LEU A 37 14.75 6.89 18.69
N SER A 38 15.60 6.77 17.66
CA SER A 38 16.83 5.98 17.74
C SER A 38 17.87 6.52 18.73
N LYS A 39 17.73 7.79 19.14
CA LYS A 39 18.58 8.42 20.15
C LYS A 39 18.07 8.21 21.58
N ASP A 40 16.85 7.69 21.73
CA ASP A 40 16.24 7.40 23.01
C ASP A 40 16.20 5.88 23.27
N ALA A 41 16.78 5.46 24.39
CA ALA A 41 16.86 4.05 24.77
C ALA A 41 15.63 3.56 25.57
N SER A 42 14.66 4.43 25.83
CA SER A 42 13.43 4.12 26.56
C SER A 42 12.63 2.99 25.90
N SER A 43 11.85 2.26 26.71
CA SER A 43 10.94 1.22 26.23
C SER A 43 9.90 1.77 25.26
N ASP A 44 9.47 3.00 25.51
CA ASP A 44 8.42 3.67 24.75
C ASP A 44 8.94 4.09 23.39
N ALA A 45 10.19 4.59 23.30
CA ALA A 45 10.82 4.91 22.04
C ALA A 45 11.01 3.68 21.15
N LYS A 46 11.40 2.53 21.73
CA LYS A 46 11.50 1.25 21.01
C LYS A 46 10.15 0.75 20.51
N SER A 47 9.11 0.89 21.34
CA SER A 47 7.74 0.50 20.98
C SER A 47 7.19 1.37 19.86
N LEU A 48 7.42 2.69 19.92
CA LEU A 48 7.00 3.60 18.87
C LEU A 48 7.82 3.39 17.58
N LEU A 49 9.11 3.11 17.68
CA LEU A 49 9.98 2.84 16.54
C LEU A 49 9.51 1.62 15.74
N SER A 50 9.05 0.56 16.39
CA SER A 50 8.51 -0.62 15.72
C SER A 50 7.16 -0.39 15.02
N LEU A 51 6.43 0.64 15.44
CA LEU A 51 5.13 1.03 14.89
C LEU A 51 5.21 2.21 13.92
N ALA A 52 6.32 2.95 13.87
CA ALA A 52 6.45 4.21 13.13
C ALA A 52 6.11 4.07 11.64
N ASP A 53 6.43 2.93 11.02
CA ASP A 53 6.12 2.66 9.61
C ASP A 53 4.61 2.57 9.31
N TYR A 54 3.78 2.29 10.31
CA TYR A 54 2.33 2.24 10.16
C TYR A 54 1.68 3.61 10.13
N LEU A 55 2.42 4.69 10.43
CA LEU A 55 1.93 6.07 10.30
C LEU A 55 1.81 6.51 8.83
N VAL A 56 2.40 5.75 7.91
CA VAL A 56 2.27 5.95 6.45
C VAL A 56 1.15 5.04 5.94
N LYS A 57 0.15 5.63 5.29
CA LYS A 57 -0.97 4.90 4.69
C LYS A 57 -0.44 3.94 3.61
N LYS A 58 -0.77 2.65 3.74
CA LYS A 58 -0.38 1.63 2.77
C LYS A 58 -1.41 1.56 1.64
N SER A 59 -0.93 1.32 0.41
CA SER A 59 -1.78 0.99 -0.73
C SER A 59 -1.69 -0.51 -0.94
N VAL A 60 -2.80 -1.22 -0.68
CA VAL A 60 -2.89 -2.67 -0.92
C VAL A 60 -3.25 -2.89 -2.38
N TRP A 61 -2.44 -3.68 -3.08
CA TRP A 61 -2.64 -4.03 -4.48
C TRP A 61 -2.77 -5.53 -4.64
N ALA A 62 -3.75 -5.95 -5.43
CA ALA A 62 -3.92 -7.32 -5.88
C ALA A 62 -3.78 -7.33 -7.41
N ILE A 63 -2.71 -7.96 -7.90
CA ILE A 63 -2.30 -7.92 -9.32
C ILE A 63 -2.29 -9.34 -9.86
N GLY A 64 -2.90 -9.56 -11.02
CA GLY A 64 -2.83 -10.85 -11.72
C GLY A 64 -3.37 -10.80 -13.14
N GLY A 65 -3.28 -11.93 -13.85
CA GLY A 65 -3.72 -12.06 -15.25
C GLY A 65 -5.21 -12.41 -15.39
N ASP A 66 -5.67 -12.38 -16.63
CA ASP A 66 -7.02 -12.77 -17.07
C ASP A 66 -7.49 -14.12 -16.52
N GLY A 67 -6.67 -15.17 -16.57
CA GLY A 67 -7.03 -16.50 -16.04
C GLY A 67 -7.21 -16.56 -14.51
N TRP A 68 -6.61 -15.63 -13.75
CA TRP A 68 -6.86 -15.50 -12.30
C TRP A 68 -8.08 -14.62 -12.03
N GLY A 69 -8.26 -13.55 -12.82
CA GLY A 69 -9.37 -12.63 -12.69
C GLY A 69 -10.73 -13.25 -13.04
N TYR A 70 -10.80 -14.11 -14.07
CA TYR A 70 -12.06 -14.57 -14.66
C TYR A 70 -12.41 -16.05 -14.44
N ASP A 71 -11.45 -16.93 -14.14
CA ASP A 71 -11.72 -18.38 -13.98
C ASP A 71 -11.60 -18.86 -12.53
N ILE A 72 -10.38 -19.00 -12.00
CA ILE A 72 -10.14 -19.69 -10.71
C ILE A 72 -10.20 -18.75 -9.50
N GLY A 73 -9.95 -17.44 -9.69
CA GLY A 73 -9.92 -16.44 -8.62
C GLY A 73 -11.19 -15.60 -8.48
N TYR A 74 -12.18 -15.75 -9.37
CA TYR A 74 -13.36 -14.89 -9.43
C TYR A 74 -14.17 -14.87 -8.12
N GLY A 75 -14.38 -16.03 -7.50
CA GLY A 75 -15.07 -16.11 -6.20
C GLY A 75 -14.32 -15.41 -5.05
N GLY A 76 -12.99 -15.31 -5.12
CA GLY A 76 -12.19 -14.57 -4.14
C GLY A 76 -12.15 -13.07 -4.43
N VAL A 77 -12.08 -12.68 -5.71
CA VAL A 77 -12.14 -11.27 -6.13
C VAL A 77 -13.51 -10.67 -5.82
N ASP A 78 -14.60 -11.38 -6.10
CA ASP A 78 -15.97 -10.96 -5.76
C ASP A 78 -16.13 -10.74 -4.25
N HIS A 79 -15.65 -11.68 -3.43
CA HIS A 79 -15.68 -11.55 -1.97
C HIS A 79 -14.84 -10.36 -1.46
N VAL A 80 -13.67 -10.11 -2.04
CA VAL A 80 -12.82 -8.97 -1.67
C VAL A 80 -13.45 -7.65 -2.10
N LEU A 81 -14.09 -7.58 -3.27
CA LEU A 81 -14.80 -6.38 -3.71
C LEU A 81 -16.06 -6.12 -2.87
N ALA A 82 -16.78 -7.17 -2.48
CA ALA A 82 -17.96 -7.09 -1.62
C ALA A 82 -17.62 -6.69 -0.17
N SER A 83 -16.39 -6.88 0.27
CA SER A 83 -15.94 -6.52 1.63
C SER A 83 -15.92 -5.01 1.89
N GLY A 84 -15.88 -4.17 0.84
CA GLY A 84 -15.76 -2.72 0.94
C GLY A 84 -14.38 -2.23 1.40
N GLU A 85 -13.41 -3.14 1.54
CA GLU A 85 -12.04 -2.82 1.90
C GLU A 85 -11.32 -2.02 0.81
N ASN A 86 -10.42 -1.11 1.23
CA ASN A 86 -9.69 -0.25 0.31
C ASN A 86 -8.52 -1.00 -0.36
N ILE A 87 -8.85 -1.81 -1.37
CA ILE A 87 -7.91 -2.62 -2.15
C ILE A 87 -7.97 -2.19 -3.62
N LYS A 88 -6.80 -2.05 -4.25
CA LYS A 88 -6.69 -1.77 -5.68
C LYS A 88 -6.45 -3.06 -6.44
N LEU A 89 -7.36 -3.39 -7.36
CA LEU A 89 -7.23 -4.56 -8.24
C LEU A 89 -6.66 -4.11 -9.60
N LEU A 90 -5.60 -4.75 -10.06
CA LEU A 90 -5.07 -4.58 -11.42
C LEU A 90 -5.08 -5.94 -12.11
N ILE A 91 -6.04 -6.13 -13.02
CA ILE A 91 -6.06 -7.29 -13.91
C ILE A 91 -5.34 -6.89 -15.19
N MET A 92 -4.22 -7.55 -15.48
CA MET A 92 -3.51 -7.37 -16.74
C MET A 92 -4.15 -8.29 -17.78
N ASP A 93 -5.10 -7.74 -18.53
CA ASP A 93 -5.69 -8.42 -19.69
C ASP A 93 -4.68 -8.37 -20.83
N THR A 94 -4.11 -9.52 -21.17
CA THR A 94 -3.08 -9.59 -22.20
C THR A 94 -3.63 -9.88 -23.59
N GLU A 95 -4.89 -10.32 -23.74
CA GLU A 95 -5.54 -10.86 -24.97
C GLU A 95 -4.69 -11.84 -25.83
N VAL A 96 -3.43 -12.11 -25.46
CA VAL A 96 -2.45 -12.99 -26.09
C VAL A 96 -1.41 -13.39 -25.01
N TYR A 97 -1.31 -14.70 -24.73
CA TYR A 97 -0.34 -15.28 -23.81
C TYR A 97 1.12 -14.98 -24.22
N SER A 98 1.75 -13.99 -23.58
CA SER A 98 3.13 -13.59 -23.90
C SER A 98 4.23 -14.42 -23.21
N ASN A 99 3.91 -15.24 -22.21
CA ASN A 99 4.94 -15.91 -21.39
C ASN A 99 5.36 -17.33 -21.88
N THR A 100 4.84 -17.86 -23.00
CA THR A 100 5.28 -19.18 -23.53
C THR A 100 5.01 -19.38 -25.04
N GLY A 101 5.13 -18.33 -25.86
CA GLY A 101 5.32 -18.51 -27.31
C GLY A 101 4.06 -18.77 -28.16
N GLY A 102 2.97 -18.03 -27.92
CA GLY A 102 1.98 -17.76 -28.98
C GLY A 102 1.14 -18.94 -29.47
N GLN A 103 0.37 -19.56 -28.59
CA GLN A 103 -0.75 -20.43 -29.00
C GLN A 103 -2.09 -19.85 -28.53
N MET A 104 -3.07 -19.80 -29.44
CA MET A 104 -4.38 -19.17 -29.24
C MET A 104 -5.23 -19.91 -28.20
N SER A 105 -5.80 -19.17 -27.25
CA SER A 105 -6.92 -19.60 -26.41
C SER A 105 -8.23 -18.98 -26.93
N LYS A 106 -9.36 -19.62 -26.64
CA LYS A 106 -10.72 -19.40 -27.18
C LYS A 106 -11.37 -18.06 -26.77
N THR A 107 -10.73 -16.94 -27.05
CA THR A 107 -11.34 -15.60 -27.00
C THR A 107 -11.29 -14.91 -28.38
N THR A 108 -11.25 -15.69 -29.46
CA THR A 108 -11.50 -15.15 -30.80
C THR A 108 -13.01 -15.05 -31.01
N VAL A 109 -13.53 -13.84 -30.94
CA VAL A 109 -14.86 -13.49 -31.45
C VAL A 109 -14.79 -13.56 -32.99
N TYR A 110 -15.80 -14.18 -33.63
CA TYR A 110 -15.87 -14.43 -35.08
C TYR A 110 -15.64 -13.18 -35.95
#